data_AF-A0A505MI88-F1
#
_entry.id   AF-A0A505MI88-F1
#
_cell.length_a   1.000
_cell.length_b   1.000
_cell.length_c   1.000
_cell.angle_alpha   90.00
_cell.angle_beta   90.00
_cell.angle_gamma   90.00
#
_symmetry.space_group_name_H-M   'P 1'
#
loop_
_entity.id
_entity.type
_entity.pdbx_description
1 polymer ?
#
loop_
_entity_poly.entity_id
_entity_poly.type
_entity_poly.pdbx_seq_one_letter_code
_entity_poly.pdbx_strand_id
1 'polypeptide(L)'
;MITTCLFLVACSKPASNNRMNQNQDVIALHFGEQGMQDFSKNSTTPVDRQPAGMNFLSLDWTPPKLGQVRVFSEKSNLEIENVISVLGTQIARRSNDGIQIMDIDASLHSNEYTTSQEAYAAYTKLVHQINDKQWKQYFLPFSARIDKKDNLKHMTETMGEVIDPTYILSFKEWQDVFSKTNRLVFNLYNGDVELGISLRRTYKDDKKEQYMVRYSFENFKYAGRNTISDSDKMNSEQLKQAFETEVANNKKVRQTEENNMKKEGYHIDESYIDPDIWPYVK
;
A
#
# COMPACT_ATOMS: atom_id res chain seq x y z
N MET A 1 -27.24 -49.91 61.65
CA MET A 1 -27.59 -49.57 60.26
C MET A 1 -26.37 -48.95 59.61
N ILE A 2 -25.71 -49.71 58.75
CA ILE A 2 -24.51 -49.30 58.03
C ILE A 2 -25.00 -48.93 56.63
N THR A 3 -24.92 -47.65 56.29
CA THR A 3 -25.35 -47.13 54.99
C THR A 3 -24.16 -47.20 54.03
N THR A 4 -24.26 -48.10 53.07
CA THR A 4 -23.30 -48.31 51.97
C THR A 4 -23.43 -47.16 50.97
N CYS A 5 -22.35 -46.38 50.78
CA CYS A 5 -22.23 -45.44 49.67
C CYS A 5 -21.76 -46.17 48.40
N LEU A 6 -22.60 -46.20 47.36
CA LEU A 6 -22.20 -46.54 46.00
C LEU A 6 -21.42 -45.37 45.38
N PHE A 7 -20.17 -45.59 44.99
CA PHE A 7 -19.46 -44.73 44.05
C PHE A 7 -19.79 -45.15 42.62
N LEU A 8 -20.56 -44.33 41.91
CA LEU A 8 -20.72 -44.42 40.46
C LEU A 8 -19.58 -43.62 39.81
N VAL A 9 -18.67 -44.33 39.15
CA VAL A 9 -17.63 -43.75 38.28
C VAL A 9 -18.30 -43.33 36.97
N ALA A 10 -18.37 -42.03 36.70
CA ALA A 10 -18.77 -41.50 35.41
C ALA A 10 -17.52 -41.24 34.55
N CYS A 11 -17.38 -42.00 33.45
CA CYS A 11 -16.42 -41.73 32.40
C CYS A 11 -16.72 -40.37 31.73
N SER A 12 -15.82 -39.41 31.85
CA SER A 12 -15.81 -38.23 30.98
C SER A 12 -15.23 -38.62 29.61
N LYS A 13 -16.03 -38.42 28.55
CA LYS A 13 -15.57 -38.52 27.17
C LYS A 13 -14.46 -37.49 26.92
N PRO A 14 -13.41 -37.82 26.14
CA PRO A 14 -12.40 -36.85 25.78
C PRO A 14 -13.05 -35.77 24.91
N ALA A 15 -12.91 -34.51 25.33
CA ALA A 15 -13.31 -33.37 24.53
C ALA A 15 -12.61 -33.45 23.17
N SER A 16 -13.39 -33.58 22.10
CA SER A 16 -12.88 -33.53 20.74
C SER A 16 -12.19 -32.19 20.55
N ASN A 17 -10.90 -32.28 20.24
CA ASN A 17 -10.01 -31.17 19.97
C ASN A 17 -10.43 -30.52 18.64
N ASN A 18 -11.49 -29.73 18.65
CA ASN A 18 -11.85 -28.85 17.54
C ASN A 18 -10.85 -27.68 17.55
N ARG A 19 -9.63 -27.93 17.06
CA ARG A 19 -8.84 -26.88 16.43
C ARG A 19 -9.59 -26.47 15.16
N MET A 20 -10.59 -25.61 15.33
CA MET A 20 -11.07 -24.79 14.22
C MET A 20 -9.87 -23.96 13.77
N ASN A 21 -9.40 -24.23 12.56
CA ASN A 21 -8.75 -23.21 11.74
C ASN A 21 -9.70 -22.02 11.73
N GLN A 22 -9.45 -21.03 12.59
CA GLN A 22 -9.99 -19.71 12.34
C GLN A 22 -9.27 -19.22 11.09
N ASN A 23 -9.93 -19.38 9.94
CA ASN A 23 -9.65 -18.52 8.79
C ASN A 23 -9.59 -17.11 9.34
N GLN A 24 -8.45 -16.44 9.20
CA GLN A 24 -8.39 -15.01 9.46
C GLN A 24 -9.25 -14.38 8.38
N ASP A 25 -10.44 -13.92 8.76
CA ASP A 25 -11.35 -13.28 7.81
C ASP A 25 -10.64 -12.06 7.21
N VAL A 26 -10.64 -11.98 5.87
CA VAL A 26 -10.05 -10.85 5.14
C VAL A 26 -10.86 -9.59 5.47
N ILE A 27 -10.22 -8.59 6.09
CA ILE A 27 -10.88 -7.34 6.43
C ILE A 27 -10.98 -6.46 5.19
N ALA A 28 -12.20 -6.15 4.76
CA ALA A 28 -12.46 -5.17 3.71
C ALA A 28 -12.23 -3.75 4.24
N LEU A 29 -11.46 -2.95 3.51
CA LEU A 29 -11.14 -1.56 3.84
C LEU A 29 -11.44 -0.66 2.64
N HIS A 30 -12.23 0.38 2.88
CA HIS A 30 -12.59 1.40 1.90
C HIS A 30 -12.09 2.78 2.30
N PHE A 31 -12.05 3.69 1.34
CA PHE A 31 -11.93 5.12 1.58
C PHE A 31 -13.28 5.73 1.96
N GLY A 32 -13.29 7.01 2.34
CA GLY A 32 -14.53 7.74 2.59
C GLY A 32 -15.22 7.33 3.88
N GLU A 33 -16.50 7.65 3.98
CA GLU A 33 -17.34 7.34 5.15
C GLU A 33 -17.42 5.83 5.40
N GLN A 34 -17.41 5.01 4.35
CA GLN A 34 -17.40 3.55 4.48
C GLN A 34 -16.16 3.07 5.22
N GLY A 35 -14.99 3.66 4.93
CA GLY A 35 -13.75 3.37 5.66
C GLY A 35 -13.92 3.58 7.17
N MET A 36 -14.57 4.66 7.60
CA MET A 36 -14.82 4.90 9.02
C MET A 36 -15.63 3.76 9.67
N GLN A 37 -16.60 3.20 8.94
CA GLN A 37 -17.40 2.06 9.40
C GLN A 37 -16.56 0.77 9.44
N ASP A 38 -15.73 0.54 8.42
CA ASP A 38 -14.85 -0.62 8.33
C ASP A 38 -13.88 -0.64 9.52
N PHE A 39 -13.21 0.48 9.82
CA PHE A 39 -12.32 0.57 10.98
C PHE A 39 -13.10 0.44 12.30
N SER A 40 -14.25 1.10 12.45
CA SER A 40 -15.03 1.04 13.69
C SER A 40 -15.55 -0.37 14.00
N LYS A 41 -15.81 -1.18 12.98
CA LYS A 41 -16.25 -2.57 13.13
C LYS A 41 -15.11 -3.50 13.55
N ASN A 42 -13.89 -3.21 13.12
CA ASN A 42 -12.76 -4.13 13.24
C ASN A 42 -11.70 -3.70 14.28
N SER A 43 -11.69 -2.43 14.67
CA SER A 43 -10.74 -1.90 15.66
C SER A 43 -11.31 -1.96 17.07
N THR A 44 -10.47 -2.35 18.02
CA THR A 44 -10.72 -2.18 19.46
C THR A 44 -9.98 -0.97 20.04
N THR A 45 -9.19 -0.28 19.22
CA THR A 45 -8.35 0.85 19.63
C THR A 45 -9.18 2.13 19.55
N PRO A 46 -9.16 2.98 20.60
CA PRO A 46 -9.79 4.30 20.53
C PRO A 46 -9.20 5.12 19.38
N VAL A 47 -10.04 5.91 18.72
CA VAL A 47 -9.60 6.87 17.69
C VAL A 47 -8.64 7.87 18.31
N ASP A 48 -7.40 7.93 17.82
CA ASP A 48 -6.46 8.98 18.20
C ASP A 48 -6.82 10.26 17.43
N ARG A 49 -6.88 11.39 18.15
CA ARG A 49 -7.32 12.69 17.64
C ARG A 49 -6.22 13.74 17.68
N GLN A 50 -4.96 13.30 17.76
CA GLN A 50 -3.79 14.17 17.80
C GLN A 50 -2.93 13.99 16.54
N PRO A 51 -2.54 15.08 15.85
CA PRO A 51 -2.82 16.48 16.18
C PRO A 51 -4.26 16.92 15.83
N ALA A 52 -4.66 18.08 16.35
CA ALA A 52 -5.97 18.66 16.07
C ALA A 52 -6.23 18.83 14.56
N GLY A 53 -7.38 18.33 14.11
CA GLY A 53 -7.76 18.34 12.70
C GLY A 53 -7.46 17.03 11.96
N MET A 54 -6.93 16.02 12.65
CA MET A 54 -6.75 14.66 12.15
C MET A 54 -7.28 13.64 13.16
N ASN A 55 -7.79 12.53 12.64
CA ASN A 55 -8.20 11.35 13.37
C ASN A 55 -7.45 10.14 12.79
N PHE A 56 -7.00 9.24 13.65
CA PHE A 56 -6.26 8.05 13.28
C PHE A 56 -6.96 6.82 13.85
N LEU A 57 -7.17 5.83 12.99
CA LEU A 57 -7.83 4.59 13.31
C LEU A 57 -6.88 3.44 12.99
N SER A 58 -6.59 2.60 13.97
CA SER A 58 -5.60 1.54 13.83
C SER A 58 -6.23 0.15 13.88
N LEU A 59 -5.71 -0.75 13.06
CA LEU A 59 -5.88 -2.19 13.19
C LEU A 59 -4.49 -2.79 13.39
N ASP A 60 -4.30 -3.54 14.46
CA ASP A 60 -2.99 -4.06 14.84
C ASP A 60 -3.05 -5.57 15.05
N TRP A 61 -2.06 -6.27 14.50
CA TRP A 61 -1.89 -7.71 14.63
C TRP A 61 -0.55 -8.03 15.27
N THR A 62 -0.51 -9.13 16.00
CA THR A 62 0.70 -9.61 16.68
C THR A 62 1.11 -10.98 16.15
N PRO A 63 2.40 -11.21 15.84
CA PRO A 63 2.90 -12.53 15.52
C PRO A 63 2.52 -13.57 16.60
N PRO A 64 2.19 -14.81 16.23
CA PRO A 64 2.23 -15.38 14.87
C PRO A 64 0.94 -15.15 14.06
N LYS A 65 -0.05 -14.40 14.57
CA LYS A 65 -1.35 -14.19 13.92
C LYS A 65 -1.39 -12.84 13.20
N LEU A 66 -0.78 -12.77 12.02
CA LEU A 66 -0.76 -11.57 11.17
C LEU A 66 -2.07 -11.39 10.41
N GLY A 67 -2.46 -10.16 10.12
CA GLY A 67 -3.71 -9.85 9.44
C GLY A 67 -3.71 -10.14 7.94
N GLN A 68 -4.90 -10.10 7.37
CA GLN A 68 -5.13 -10.06 5.93
C GLN A 68 -6.20 -9.02 5.65
N VAL A 69 -5.92 -8.09 4.74
CA VAL A 69 -6.84 -7.00 4.40
C VAL A 69 -7.03 -6.91 2.89
N ARG A 70 -8.17 -6.38 2.48
CA ARG A 70 -8.46 -6.06 1.09
C ARG A 70 -8.85 -4.59 0.98
N VAL A 71 -7.97 -3.80 0.38
CA VAL A 71 -8.19 -2.38 0.14
C VAL A 71 -8.89 -2.19 -1.19
N PHE A 72 -10.03 -1.53 -1.19
CA PHE A 72 -10.82 -1.26 -2.40
C PHE A 72 -10.52 0.14 -2.95
N SER A 73 -10.37 0.23 -4.28
CA SER A 73 -10.43 1.47 -5.06
C SER A 73 -11.73 1.48 -5.90
N GLU A 74 -11.99 2.55 -6.64
CA GLU A 74 -13.12 2.63 -7.57
C GLU A 74 -13.13 1.48 -8.59
N LYS A 75 -11.95 1.09 -9.10
CA LYS A 75 -11.82 0.19 -10.25
C LYS A 75 -11.31 -1.21 -9.90
N SER A 76 -10.80 -1.42 -8.68
CA SER A 76 -10.13 -2.67 -8.31
C SER A 76 -10.05 -2.85 -6.80
N ASN A 77 -9.21 -3.80 -6.38
CA ASN A 77 -8.79 -3.98 -5.00
C ASN A 77 -7.36 -4.55 -4.95
N LEU A 78 -6.71 -4.39 -3.81
CA LEU A 78 -5.45 -5.05 -3.50
C LEU A 78 -5.60 -5.83 -2.20
N GLU A 79 -5.25 -7.12 -2.23
CA GLU A 79 -5.26 -7.97 -1.04
C GLU A 79 -3.84 -8.04 -0.46
N ILE A 80 -3.72 -7.76 0.83
CA ILE A 80 -2.42 -7.70 1.51
C ILE A 80 -2.46 -8.74 2.62
N GLU A 81 -1.57 -9.73 2.50
CA GLU A 81 -1.36 -10.78 3.49
C GLU A 81 -0.26 -10.36 4.48
N ASN A 82 -0.18 -11.07 5.61
CA ASN A 82 0.87 -10.89 6.62
C ASN A 82 0.95 -9.47 7.17
N VAL A 83 -0.22 -8.83 7.31
CA VAL A 83 -0.36 -7.46 7.80
C VAL A 83 -0.03 -7.40 9.28
N ILE A 84 0.77 -6.40 9.65
CA ILE A 84 1.17 -6.12 11.03
C ILE A 84 0.31 -4.99 11.57
N SER A 85 0.13 -3.93 10.78
CA SER A 85 -0.72 -2.80 11.15
C SER A 85 -1.37 -2.17 9.92
N VAL A 86 -2.52 -1.57 10.14
CA VAL A 86 -3.17 -0.62 9.24
C VAL A 86 -3.45 0.65 10.04
N LEU A 87 -3.04 1.79 9.50
CA LEU A 87 -3.38 3.13 10.00
C LEU A 87 -4.25 3.85 8.96
N GLY A 88 -5.54 3.99 9.27
CA GLY A 88 -6.46 4.85 8.53
C GLY A 88 -6.40 6.28 9.07
N THR A 89 -6.22 7.25 8.17
CA THR A 89 -6.22 8.67 8.53
C THR A 89 -7.47 9.36 7.97
N GLN A 90 -8.18 10.04 8.85
CA GLN A 90 -9.22 10.99 8.52
C GLN A 90 -8.76 12.41 8.84
N ILE A 91 -8.86 13.33 7.88
CA ILE A 91 -8.62 14.75 8.09
C ILE A 91 -9.91 15.39 8.62
N ALA A 92 -10.01 15.46 9.94
CA ALA A 92 -11.22 15.90 10.67
C ALA A 92 -11.71 17.31 10.31
N ARG A 93 -10.87 18.21 9.78
CA ARG A 93 -11.32 19.52 9.24
C ARG A 93 -12.25 19.37 8.03
N ARG A 94 -12.23 18.21 7.38
CA ARG A 94 -13.06 17.80 6.26
C ARG A 94 -13.84 16.53 6.64
N SER A 95 -14.37 16.46 7.86
CA SER A 95 -14.91 15.24 8.50
C SER A 95 -15.85 14.38 7.64
N ASN A 96 -16.54 14.98 6.68
CA ASN A 96 -17.48 14.29 5.78
C ASN A 96 -16.76 13.45 4.70
N ASP A 97 -15.45 13.61 4.53
CA ASP A 97 -14.65 12.86 3.55
C ASP A 97 -14.15 11.51 4.12
N GLY A 98 -14.44 11.18 5.39
CA GLY A 98 -14.09 9.88 6.00
C GLY A 98 -12.59 9.53 6.01
N ILE A 99 -12.19 8.31 5.64
CA ILE A 99 -10.77 7.91 5.51
C ILE A 99 -10.20 8.40 4.18
N GLN A 100 -9.07 9.13 4.19
CA GLN A 100 -8.38 9.59 2.96
C GLN A 100 -7.03 8.93 2.71
N ILE A 101 -6.37 8.45 3.77
CA ILE A 101 -5.05 7.82 3.69
C ILE A 101 -5.11 6.49 4.44
N MET A 102 -4.46 5.47 3.88
CA MET A 102 -4.22 4.21 4.57
C MET A 102 -2.75 3.82 4.43
N ASP A 103 -2.06 3.75 5.57
CA ASP A 103 -0.72 3.17 5.67
C ASP A 103 -0.82 1.75 6.20
N ILE A 104 -0.20 0.79 5.51
CA ILE A 104 -0.24 -0.62 5.86
C ILE A 104 1.17 -1.15 5.93
N ASP A 105 1.60 -1.62 7.11
CA ASP A 105 2.85 -2.34 7.28
C ASP A 105 2.58 -3.83 7.30
N ALA A 106 3.31 -4.57 6.47
CA ALA A 106 3.21 -6.01 6.34
C ALA A 106 4.59 -6.67 6.22
N SER A 107 4.66 -7.96 6.51
CA SER A 107 5.78 -8.78 6.08
C SER A 107 5.55 -9.25 4.64
N LEU A 108 6.60 -9.35 3.83
CA LEU A 108 6.45 -9.92 2.47
C LEU A 108 6.03 -11.40 2.54
N HIS A 109 6.37 -12.08 3.63
CA HIS A 109 6.14 -13.51 3.82
C HIS A 109 5.58 -13.81 5.22
N SER A 110 4.86 -14.92 5.38
CA SER A 110 4.21 -15.30 6.65
C SER A 110 5.20 -15.64 7.76
N ASN A 111 6.36 -16.20 7.40
CA ASN A 111 7.48 -16.35 8.30
C ASN A 111 8.29 -15.05 8.41
N GLU A 112 8.75 -14.72 9.61
CA GLU A 112 9.61 -13.56 9.87
C GLU A 112 10.91 -13.59 9.05
N TYR A 113 11.44 -14.78 8.80
CA TYR A 113 12.65 -15.00 8.02
C TYR A 113 12.39 -16.02 6.90
N THR A 114 13.07 -15.82 5.78
CA THR A 114 12.93 -16.59 4.54
C THR A 114 14.29 -16.91 3.93
N THR A 115 14.36 -17.95 3.12
CA THR A 115 15.44 -18.09 2.12
C THR A 115 15.24 -17.06 1.00
N SER A 116 16.30 -16.76 0.23
CA SER A 116 16.19 -15.84 -0.91
C SER A 116 15.17 -16.31 -1.95
N GLN A 117 15.02 -17.62 -2.14
CA GLN A 117 14.06 -18.20 -3.08
C GLN A 117 12.61 -17.99 -2.61
N GLU A 118 12.34 -18.16 -1.31
CA GLU A 118 11.02 -17.88 -0.72
C GLU A 118 10.67 -16.39 -0.81
N ALA A 119 11.63 -15.51 -0.49
CA ALA A 119 11.44 -14.06 -0.64
C ALA A 119 11.15 -13.67 -2.09
N TYR A 120 11.86 -14.25 -3.05
CA TYR A 120 11.63 -14.03 -4.47
C TYR A 120 10.25 -14.53 -4.92
N ALA A 121 9.84 -15.72 -4.49
CA ALA A 121 8.50 -16.24 -4.78
C ALA A 121 7.40 -15.30 -4.24
N ALA A 122 7.58 -14.76 -3.03
CA ALA A 122 6.65 -13.79 -2.46
C ALA A 122 6.65 -12.44 -3.22
N TYR A 123 7.82 -11.95 -3.65
CA TYR A 123 7.92 -10.77 -4.53
C TYR A 123 7.18 -10.98 -5.86
N THR A 124 7.40 -12.11 -6.53
CA THR A 124 6.73 -12.39 -7.81
C THR A 124 5.21 -12.46 -7.65
N LYS A 125 4.70 -13.05 -6.55
CA LYS A 125 3.27 -13.03 -6.21
C LYS A 125 2.74 -11.59 -6.07
N LEU A 126 3.46 -10.70 -5.39
CA LEU A 126 3.08 -9.29 -5.27
C LEU A 126 2.98 -8.61 -6.64
N VAL A 127 3.99 -8.77 -7.50
CA VAL A 127 4.00 -8.15 -8.84
C VAL A 127 2.91 -8.72 -9.74
N HIS A 128 2.65 -10.03 -9.68
CA HIS A 128 1.51 -10.63 -10.38
C HIS A 128 0.19 -10.02 -9.93
N GLN A 129 0.00 -9.84 -8.62
CA GLN A 129 -1.23 -9.23 -8.11
C GLN A 129 -1.40 -7.78 -8.57
N ILE A 130 -0.33 -6.97 -8.56
CA ILE A 130 -0.33 -5.60 -9.08
C ILE A 130 -0.84 -5.59 -10.54
N ASN A 131 -0.30 -6.50 -11.36
CA ASN A 131 -0.64 -6.62 -12.78
C ASN A 131 -2.07 -7.11 -13.02
N ASP A 132 -2.47 -8.18 -12.34
CA ASP A 132 -3.80 -8.80 -12.46
C ASP A 132 -4.91 -7.85 -12.01
N LYS A 133 -4.61 -7.00 -11.03
CA LYS A 133 -5.50 -5.95 -10.51
C LYS A 133 -5.40 -4.63 -11.26
N GLN A 134 -4.60 -4.59 -12.34
CA GLN A 134 -4.43 -3.46 -13.25
C GLN A 134 -4.00 -2.16 -12.53
N TRP A 135 -3.15 -2.28 -11.52
CA TRP A 135 -2.43 -1.13 -10.98
C TRP A 135 -1.40 -0.68 -12.02
N LYS A 136 -1.39 0.62 -12.33
CA LYS A 136 -0.56 1.19 -13.40
C LYS A 136 0.51 2.07 -12.81
N GLN A 137 1.64 2.20 -13.50
CA GLN A 137 2.69 3.16 -13.14
C GLN A 137 2.10 4.56 -12.98
N TYR A 138 2.40 5.23 -11.88
CA TYR A 138 2.11 6.63 -11.67
C TYR A 138 3.41 7.42 -11.67
N PHE A 139 3.60 8.26 -12.68
CA PHE A 139 4.60 9.33 -12.61
C PHE A 139 3.97 10.54 -11.94
N LEU A 140 4.67 11.10 -10.93
CA LEU A 140 4.23 12.36 -10.33
C LEU A 140 4.09 13.43 -11.43
N PRO A 141 3.17 14.40 -11.28
CA PRO A 141 2.85 15.37 -12.32
C PRO A 141 4.05 16.16 -12.86
N PHE A 142 5.11 16.34 -12.05
CA PHE A 142 6.35 17.03 -12.40
C PHE A 142 7.52 16.09 -12.76
N SER A 143 7.42 14.79 -12.51
CA SER A 143 8.51 13.84 -12.76
C SER A 143 8.61 13.46 -14.23
N ALA A 144 9.82 13.12 -14.68
CA ALA A 144 10.06 12.60 -16.02
C ALA A 144 9.36 11.25 -16.24
N ARG A 145 8.72 11.07 -17.39
CA ARG A 145 8.06 9.82 -17.78
C ARG A 145 9.07 8.89 -18.44
N ILE A 146 9.88 8.22 -17.63
CA ILE A 146 10.95 7.37 -18.14
C ILE A 146 10.37 6.12 -18.80
N ASP A 147 10.90 5.75 -19.95
CA ASP A 147 10.47 4.56 -20.70
C ASP A 147 10.81 3.28 -19.95
N LYS A 148 9.87 2.33 -19.93
CA LYS A 148 10.01 1.03 -19.28
C LYS A 148 11.25 0.23 -19.68
N LYS A 149 11.81 0.45 -20.87
CA LYS A 149 13.05 -0.24 -21.28
C LYS A 149 14.24 0.11 -20.37
N ASP A 150 14.19 1.26 -19.70
CA ASP A 150 15.23 1.69 -18.77
C ASP A 150 14.94 1.24 -17.32
N ASN A 151 13.93 0.40 -17.08
CA ASN A 151 13.47 0.03 -15.73
C ASN A 151 14.58 -0.56 -14.85
N LEU A 152 15.37 -1.51 -15.37
CA LEU A 152 16.46 -2.11 -14.59
C LEU A 152 17.57 -1.10 -14.29
N LYS A 153 17.93 -0.26 -15.27
CA LYS A 153 18.89 0.83 -15.08
C LYS A 153 18.39 1.77 -13.97
N HIS A 154 17.15 2.26 -14.10
CA HIS A 154 16.53 3.15 -13.14
C HIS A 154 16.53 2.56 -11.74
N MET A 155 16.00 1.34 -11.56
CA MET A 155 16.01 0.64 -10.26
C MET A 155 17.40 0.59 -9.61
N THR A 156 18.46 0.38 -10.40
CA THR A 156 19.83 0.32 -9.86
C THR A 156 20.43 1.69 -9.54
N GLU A 157 20.05 2.74 -10.27
CA GLU A 157 20.59 4.10 -10.11
C GLU A 157 19.77 4.97 -9.14
N THR A 158 18.49 4.65 -8.91
CA THR A 158 17.55 5.46 -8.11
C THR A 158 17.02 4.72 -6.89
N MET A 159 17.89 3.97 -6.22
CA MET A 159 17.57 3.27 -4.96
C MET A 159 16.33 2.38 -5.05
N GLY A 160 16.15 1.67 -6.16
CA GLY A 160 15.09 0.68 -6.37
C GLY A 160 13.76 1.23 -6.88
N GLU A 161 13.70 2.46 -7.41
CA GLU A 161 12.47 2.97 -8.01
C GLU A 161 12.09 2.19 -9.27
N VAL A 162 10.87 1.68 -9.30
CA VAL A 162 10.30 0.91 -10.41
C VAL A 162 9.49 1.84 -11.30
N ILE A 163 9.75 1.78 -12.61
CA ILE A 163 9.03 2.55 -13.64
C ILE A 163 8.22 1.64 -14.59
N ASP A 164 8.44 0.33 -14.55
CA ASP A 164 7.58 -0.68 -15.17
C ASP A 164 7.10 -1.69 -14.12
N PRO A 165 5.90 -1.50 -13.55
CA PRO A 165 5.36 -2.42 -12.56
C PRO A 165 4.97 -3.77 -13.17
N THR A 166 4.91 -3.89 -14.49
CA THR A 166 4.61 -5.17 -15.17
C THR A 166 5.84 -6.07 -15.31
N TYR A 167 7.02 -5.50 -15.13
CA TYR A 167 8.27 -6.22 -15.25
C TYR A 167 8.59 -7.01 -13.97
N ILE A 168 8.51 -8.34 -14.09
CA ILE A 168 8.93 -9.25 -13.03
C ILE A 168 10.42 -9.53 -13.20
N LEU A 169 11.24 -9.08 -12.25
CA LEU A 169 12.67 -9.40 -12.22
C LEU A 169 12.87 -10.91 -12.27
N SER A 170 13.85 -11.39 -13.03
CA SER A 170 14.38 -12.74 -12.82
C SER A 170 15.03 -12.85 -11.44
N PHE A 171 15.19 -14.07 -10.93
CA PHE A 171 15.85 -14.25 -9.63
C PHE A 171 17.27 -13.65 -9.59
N LYS A 172 17.99 -13.70 -10.71
CA LYS A 172 19.34 -13.11 -10.82
C LYS A 172 19.29 -11.59 -10.77
N GLU A 173 18.34 -10.95 -11.46
CA GLU A 173 18.16 -9.49 -11.41
C GLU A 173 17.69 -9.04 -10.04
N TRP A 174 16.79 -9.78 -9.40
CA TRP A 174 16.39 -9.56 -8.01
C TRP A 174 17.61 -9.55 -7.08
N GLN A 175 18.49 -10.55 -7.19
CA GLN A 175 19.73 -10.60 -6.41
C GLN A 175 20.67 -9.43 -6.72
N ASP A 176 20.83 -9.06 -8.00
CA ASP A 176 21.69 -7.95 -8.42
C ASP A 176 21.16 -6.59 -7.91
N VAL A 177 19.86 -6.32 -8.06
CA VAL A 177 19.23 -5.10 -7.53
C VAL A 177 19.41 -5.04 -6.02
N PHE A 178 19.10 -6.11 -5.29
CA PHE A 178 19.27 -6.15 -3.83
C PHE A 178 20.75 -6.26 -3.37
N SER A 179 21.72 -6.33 -4.29
CA SER A 179 23.13 -6.15 -3.96
C SER A 179 23.54 -4.67 -3.95
N LYS A 180 22.81 -3.83 -4.70
CA LYS A 180 23.06 -2.38 -4.85
C LYS A 180 22.15 -1.52 -3.98
N THR A 181 20.94 -2.00 -3.72
CA THR A 181 19.95 -1.36 -2.84
C THR A 181 19.39 -2.37 -1.84
N ASN A 182 18.69 -1.89 -0.81
CA ASN A 182 17.93 -2.72 0.11
C ASN A 182 16.42 -2.57 -0.07
N ARG A 183 15.95 -1.91 -1.14
CA ARG A 183 14.52 -1.69 -1.37
C ARG A 183 14.11 -1.72 -2.84
N LEU A 184 12.83 -1.94 -3.08
CA LEU A 184 12.10 -1.62 -4.30
C LEU A 184 10.95 -0.68 -3.96
N VAL A 185 10.71 0.32 -4.81
CA VAL A 185 9.66 1.33 -4.62
C VAL A 185 8.79 1.39 -5.86
N PHE A 186 7.48 1.19 -5.70
CA PHE A 186 6.49 1.29 -6.76
C PHE A 186 5.62 2.52 -6.49
N ASN A 187 5.39 3.32 -7.52
CA ASN A 187 4.40 4.40 -7.50
C ASN A 187 3.30 4.02 -8.49
N LEU A 188 2.10 3.79 -7.98
CA LEU A 188 1.01 3.17 -8.72
C LEU A 188 -0.27 3.99 -8.61
N TYR A 189 -1.17 3.81 -9.55
CA TYR A 189 -2.53 4.30 -9.40
C TYR A 189 -3.57 3.31 -9.94
N ASN A 190 -4.78 3.39 -9.39
CA ASN A 190 -5.94 2.67 -9.87
C ASN A 190 -7.23 3.43 -9.53
N GLY A 191 -7.86 4.00 -10.55
CA GLY A 191 -9.10 4.79 -10.36
C GLY A 191 -8.83 6.09 -9.61
N ASP A 192 -9.41 6.20 -8.43
CA ASP A 192 -9.40 7.34 -7.52
C ASP A 192 -8.28 7.31 -6.48
N VAL A 193 -7.39 6.31 -6.54
CA VAL A 193 -6.37 6.05 -5.51
C VAL A 193 -4.97 5.98 -6.13
N GLU A 194 -4.03 6.66 -5.47
CA GLU A 194 -2.58 6.45 -5.59
C GLU A 194 -2.11 5.43 -4.56
N LEU A 195 -1.13 4.62 -4.93
CA LEU A 195 -0.51 3.60 -4.10
C LEU A 195 1.02 3.65 -4.23
N GLY A 196 1.69 3.97 -3.13
CA GLY A 196 3.12 3.76 -2.96
C GLY A 196 3.39 2.41 -2.29
N ILE A 197 4.20 1.55 -2.89
CA ILE A 197 4.67 0.30 -2.26
C ILE A 197 6.17 0.39 -2.03
N SER A 198 6.62 0.27 -0.78
CA SER A 198 8.03 0.21 -0.42
C SER A 198 8.35 -1.17 0.16
N LEU A 199 9.00 -2.01 -0.64
CA LEU A 199 9.50 -3.31 -0.25
C LEU A 199 10.95 -3.17 0.20
N ARG A 200 11.25 -3.47 1.46
CA ARG A 200 12.59 -3.28 2.04
C ARG A 200 13.13 -4.57 2.65
N ARG A 201 14.35 -4.95 2.26
CA ARG A 201 15.13 -5.98 2.96
C ARG A 201 15.65 -5.39 4.28
N THR A 202 15.06 -5.79 5.38
CA THR A 202 15.40 -5.29 6.73
C THR A 202 16.48 -6.13 7.40
N TYR A 203 16.64 -7.40 7.00
CA TYR A 203 17.68 -8.29 7.51
C TYR A 203 18.21 -9.23 6.43
N LYS A 204 19.50 -9.60 6.55
CA LYS A 204 20.16 -10.64 5.75
C LYS A 204 21.36 -11.23 6.48
N ASP A 205 21.45 -12.56 6.49
CA ASP A 205 22.67 -13.33 6.74
C ASP A 205 22.85 -14.42 5.66
N ASP A 206 23.80 -15.34 5.85
CA ASP A 206 24.11 -16.42 4.87
C ASP A 206 22.98 -17.44 4.69
N LYS A 207 22.00 -17.48 5.60
CA LYS A 207 20.93 -18.49 5.66
C LYS A 207 19.54 -17.89 5.46
N LYS A 208 19.34 -16.64 5.88
CA LYS A 208 18.00 -16.05 5.94
C LYS A 208 17.97 -14.56 5.64
N GLU A 209 16.83 -14.13 5.11
CA GLU A 209 16.49 -12.75 4.78
C GLU A 209 15.12 -12.38 5.37
N GLN A 210 14.93 -11.10 5.66
CA GLN A 210 13.63 -10.54 6.07
C GLN A 210 13.29 -9.37 5.16
N TYR A 211 12.02 -9.31 4.76
CA TYR A 211 11.48 -8.27 3.91
C TYR A 211 10.19 -7.71 4.51
N MET A 212 10.18 -6.40 4.71
CA MET A 212 9.01 -5.65 5.17
C MET A 212 8.46 -4.85 4.00
N VAL A 213 7.14 -4.73 3.93
CA VAL A 213 6.43 -4.00 2.87
C VAL A 213 5.55 -2.96 3.52
N ARG A 214 5.74 -1.70 3.12
CA ARG A 214 4.80 -0.62 3.43
C ARG A 214 3.98 -0.30 2.19
N TYR A 215 2.67 -0.27 2.34
CA TYR A 215 1.73 0.24 1.35
C TYR A 215 1.19 1.57 1.86
N SER A 216 1.30 2.62 1.05
CA SER A 216 0.78 3.95 1.34
C SER A 216 -0.25 4.29 0.29
N PHE A 217 -1.53 4.16 0.64
CA PHE A 217 -2.62 4.54 -0.24
C PHE A 217 -3.12 5.93 0.09
N GLU A 218 -3.38 6.74 -0.94
CA GLU A 218 -3.94 8.07 -0.81
C GLU A 218 -5.02 8.30 -1.86
N ASN A 219 -6.17 8.85 -1.46
CA ASN A 219 -7.23 9.19 -2.40
C ASN A 219 -6.86 10.47 -3.18
N PHE A 220 -7.03 10.46 -4.51
CA PHE A 220 -6.68 11.59 -5.38
C PHE A 220 -7.44 12.88 -5.05
N LYS A 221 -8.63 12.81 -4.45
CA LYS A 221 -9.31 13.99 -3.93
C LYS A 221 -8.44 14.73 -2.92
N TYR A 222 -7.83 13.99 -2.00
CA TYR A 222 -6.99 14.56 -0.96
C TYR A 222 -5.62 14.96 -1.51
N ALA A 223 -4.94 14.05 -2.23
CA ALA A 223 -3.64 14.33 -2.84
C ALA A 223 -3.68 15.57 -3.75
N GLY A 224 -4.67 15.64 -4.65
CA GLY A 224 -4.80 16.75 -5.61
C GLY A 224 -5.25 18.07 -4.97
N ARG A 225 -5.95 18.06 -3.83
CA ARG A 225 -6.25 19.29 -3.08
C ARG A 225 -5.07 19.77 -2.25
N ASN A 226 -4.21 18.87 -1.78
CA ASN A 226 -3.05 19.21 -0.97
C ASN A 226 -1.92 19.87 -1.77
N THR A 227 -1.86 19.65 -3.08
CA THR A 227 -0.95 20.38 -3.96
C THR A 227 -1.36 21.85 -4.12
N ILE A 228 -2.59 22.21 -3.78
CA ILE A 228 -3.14 23.56 -3.91
C ILE A 228 -3.28 24.19 -2.52
N SER A 229 -2.44 25.21 -2.25
CA SER A 229 -2.53 26.01 -1.03
C SER A 229 -3.92 26.61 -0.83
N ASP A 230 -4.43 26.56 0.40
CA ASP A 230 -5.75 27.10 0.79
C ASP A 230 -6.95 26.53 0.00
N SER A 231 -6.81 25.32 -0.56
CA SER A 231 -7.87 24.65 -1.34
C SER A 231 -9.17 24.40 -0.55
N ASP A 232 -9.12 24.43 0.78
CA ASP A 232 -10.28 24.34 1.67
C ASP A 232 -11.10 25.64 1.75
N LYS A 233 -10.51 26.78 1.35
CA LYS A 233 -11.15 28.10 1.38
C LYS A 233 -11.68 28.55 0.01
N MET A 234 -11.34 27.81 -1.04
CA MET A 234 -11.70 28.13 -2.42
C MET A 234 -13.13 27.67 -2.71
N ASN A 235 -13.88 28.49 -3.46
CA ASN A 235 -15.07 28.00 -4.15
C ASN A 235 -14.68 27.12 -5.36
N SER A 236 -15.65 26.46 -5.99
CA SER A 236 -15.39 25.51 -7.07
C SER A 236 -14.69 26.12 -8.29
N GLU A 237 -14.97 27.38 -8.63
CA GLU A 237 -14.32 28.07 -9.77
C GLU A 237 -12.87 28.41 -9.44
N GLN A 238 -12.61 28.95 -8.25
CA GLN A 238 -11.27 29.25 -7.76
C GLN A 238 -10.41 27.99 -7.69
N LEU A 239 -10.97 26.88 -7.16
CA LEU A 239 -10.28 25.61 -7.06
C LEU A 239 -9.91 25.07 -8.45
N LYS A 240 -10.84 25.15 -9.41
CA LYS A 240 -10.58 24.73 -10.79
C LYS A 240 -9.44 25.53 -11.42
N GLN A 241 -9.46 26.85 -11.26
CA GLN A 241 -8.43 27.73 -11.82
C GLN A 241 -7.05 27.48 -11.18
N ALA A 242 -7.02 27.23 -9.87
CA ALA A 242 -5.80 26.87 -9.16
C ALA A 242 -5.26 25.50 -9.61
N PHE A 243 -6.14 24.52 -9.78
CA PHE A 243 -5.79 23.19 -10.29
C PHE A 243 -5.20 23.25 -11.70
N GLU A 244 -5.85 23.98 -12.63
CA GLU A 244 -5.35 24.17 -13.99
C GLU A 244 -3.98 24.88 -14.01
N THR A 245 -3.77 25.83 -13.10
CA THR A 245 -2.48 26.53 -12.94
C THR A 245 -1.40 25.56 -12.46
N GLU A 246 -1.71 24.72 -11.47
CA GLU A 246 -0.79 23.73 -10.92
C GLU A 246 -0.41 22.68 -11.98
N VAL A 247 -1.38 22.18 -12.75
CA VAL A 247 -1.13 21.28 -13.89
C VAL A 247 -0.20 21.93 -14.92
N ALA A 248 -0.42 23.21 -15.26
CA ALA A 248 0.43 23.92 -16.21
C ALA A 248 1.86 24.13 -15.68
N ASN A 249 2.03 24.37 -14.38
CA ASN A 249 3.34 24.49 -13.75
C ASN A 249 4.08 23.15 -13.73
N ASN A 250 3.41 22.08 -13.30
CA ASN A 250 3.96 20.73 -13.28
C ASN A 250 4.43 20.27 -14.66
N LYS A 251 3.69 20.60 -15.73
CA LYS A 251 4.10 20.32 -17.11
C LYS A 251 5.41 21.01 -17.50
N LYS A 252 5.64 22.25 -17.05
CA LYS A 252 6.89 22.98 -17.32
C LYS A 252 8.07 22.35 -16.57
N VAL A 253 7.86 21.97 -15.31
CA VAL A 253 8.88 21.28 -14.51
C VAL A 253 9.24 19.93 -15.14
N ARG A 254 8.22 19.13 -15.50
CA ARG A 254 8.41 17.85 -16.19
C ARG A 254 9.22 17.98 -17.47
N GLN A 255 8.97 19.01 -18.28
CA GLN A 255 9.74 19.21 -19.51
C GLN A 255 11.24 19.42 -19.22
N THR A 256 11.57 20.13 -18.14
CA THR A 256 12.95 20.28 -17.69
C THR A 256 13.54 18.94 -17.23
N GLU A 257 12.81 18.19 -16.41
CA GLU A 257 13.24 16.87 -15.93
C GLU A 257 13.45 15.88 -17.07
N GLU A 258 12.52 15.80 -18.02
CA GLU A 258 12.63 14.93 -19.20
C GLU A 258 13.87 15.28 -20.04
N ASN A 259 14.19 16.56 -20.19
CA ASN A 259 15.39 16.99 -20.90
C ASN A 259 16.68 16.64 -20.14
N ASN A 260 16.66 16.66 -18.81
CA ASN A 260 17.79 16.24 -17.99
C ASN A 260 17.99 14.73 -18.07
N MET A 261 16.93 13.94 -17.91
CA MET A 261 16.99 12.48 -18.04
C MET A 261 17.48 12.04 -19.43
N LYS A 262 17.07 12.73 -20.51
CA LYS A 262 17.59 12.47 -21.87
C LYS A 262 19.11 12.67 -21.95
N LYS A 263 19.69 13.67 -21.28
CA LYS A 263 21.15 13.90 -21.25
C LYS A 263 21.89 12.82 -20.47
N GLU A 264 21.23 12.20 -19.49
CA GLU A 264 21.73 11.06 -18.71
C GLU A 264 21.51 9.71 -19.44
N GLY A 265 21.06 9.76 -20.70
CA GLY A 265 20.87 8.59 -21.56
C GLY A 265 19.63 7.77 -21.22
N TYR A 266 18.65 8.36 -20.53
CA TYR A 266 17.32 7.78 -20.39
C TYR A 266 16.44 8.12 -21.58
N HIS A 267 15.46 7.27 -21.82
CA HIS A 267 14.42 7.48 -22.81
C HIS A 267 13.13 7.91 -22.12
N ILE A 268 12.34 8.71 -22.83
CA ILE A 268 11.07 9.23 -22.32
C ILE A 268 9.94 8.52 -23.06
N ASP A 269 8.98 8.00 -22.29
CA ASP A 269 7.72 7.47 -22.79
C ASP A 269 6.79 8.64 -23.14
N GLU A 270 6.87 9.08 -24.40
CA GLU A 270 5.98 10.11 -24.93
C GLU A 270 4.53 9.61 -25.09
N SER A 271 4.29 8.30 -24.98
CA SER A 271 2.96 7.68 -25.07
C SER A 271 2.24 7.59 -23.72
N TYR A 272 2.93 7.80 -22.60
CA TYR A 272 2.31 7.82 -21.28
C TYR A 272 1.32 8.98 -21.14
N ILE A 273 0.11 8.63 -20.68
CA ILE A 273 -0.99 9.56 -20.40
C ILE A 273 -1.20 9.61 -18.89
N ASP A 274 -1.09 10.80 -18.30
CA ASP A 274 -1.39 11.01 -16.88
C ASP A 274 -2.85 10.66 -16.58
N PRO A 275 -3.16 10.12 -15.39
CA PRO A 275 -4.55 9.98 -14.96
C PRO A 275 -5.24 11.35 -14.90
N ASP A 276 -6.47 11.43 -15.40
CA ASP A 276 -7.33 12.59 -15.17
C ASP A 276 -7.86 12.53 -13.73
N ILE A 277 -7.22 13.31 -12.84
CA ILE A 277 -7.58 13.34 -11.41
C ILE A 277 -8.61 14.41 -11.07
N TRP A 278 -8.90 15.36 -11.99
CA TRP A 278 -9.84 16.44 -11.74
C TRP A 278 -11.26 15.96 -11.32
N PRO A 279 -11.82 14.87 -11.89
CA PRO A 279 -13.09 14.33 -11.46
C PRO A 279 -13.15 13.96 -9.97
N TYR A 280 -12.02 13.63 -9.34
CA TYR A 280 -11.94 13.29 -7.92
C TYR A 280 -11.65 14.50 -7.03
N VAL A 281 -10.95 15.52 -7.57
CA VAL A 281 -10.54 16.72 -6.81
C VAL A 281 -11.72 17.68 -6.54
N LYS A 282 -12.65 17.81 -7.49
CA LYS A 282 -13.75 18.79 -7.46
C LYS A 282 -14.66 18.69 -6.23
#